data_AF-A0A3D1BPF7-F1
#
_entry.id   AF-A0A3D1BPF7-F1
#
_cell.length_a   1.000
_cell.length_b   1.000
_cell.length_c   1.000
_cell.angle_alpha   90.00
_cell.angle_beta   90.00
_cell.angle_gamma   90.00
#
_symmetry.space_group_name_H-M   'P 1'
#
loop_
_entity.id
_entity.type
_entity.pdbx_description
1 polymer ?
#
loop_
_entity_poly.entity_id
_entity_poly.type
_entity_poly.pdbx_seq_one_letter_code
_entity_poly.pdbx_strand_id
1 'polypeptide(L)'
;LITGGRPDSVNLLIPDRGKEELRSGLPEKTIPRVEGGPQQEWLRAIKGKGPAPGSAFDYSADLTEMVLLGQMAQRFNARLEYDSVNMRITNNHDVDKYLHEPARPGWEY
;
A
#
# COMPACT_ATOMS: atom_id res chain seq x y z
N LEU A 1 21.56 0.63 1.54
CA LEU A 1 20.69 -0.34 2.24
C LEU A 1 20.81 -1.66 1.48
N ILE A 2 21.22 -2.75 2.11
CA ILE A 2 21.12 -4.08 1.48
C ILE A 2 20.03 -4.80 2.26
N THR A 3 18.83 -4.83 1.70
CA THR A 3 17.76 -5.71 2.18
C THR A 3 17.83 -6.98 1.36
N GLY A 4 17.64 -8.15 1.98
CA GLY A 4 17.20 -9.32 1.23
C GLY A 4 15.83 -9.04 0.59
N GLY A 5 15.25 -10.05 -0.09
CA GLY A 5 13.90 -9.94 -0.65
C GLY A 5 12.79 -9.70 0.39
N ARG A 6 13.12 -9.74 1.69
CA ARG A 6 12.22 -9.38 2.79
C ARG A 6 12.87 -8.39 3.75
N PRO A 7 12.08 -7.48 4.34
CA PRO A 7 12.56 -6.47 5.29
C PRO A 7 12.77 -7.03 6.72
N ASP A 8 12.81 -8.34 6.90
CA ASP A 8 13.05 -8.99 8.18
C ASP A 8 14.54 -9.04 8.56
N SER A 9 15.42 -8.85 7.58
CA SER A 9 16.88 -8.97 7.68
C SER A 9 17.59 -7.72 7.15
N VAL A 10 17.08 -6.54 7.49
CA VAL A 10 17.67 -5.26 7.04
C VAL A 10 19.07 -5.10 7.62
N ASN A 11 20.07 -5.00 6.73
CA ASN A 11 21.39 -4.51 7.10
C ASN A 11 21.53 -3.04 6.69
N LEU A 12 21.57 -2.16 7.69
CA LEU A 12 21.82 -0.75 7.49
C LEU A 12 23.30 -0.53 7.16
N LEU A 13 23.56 0.22 6.09
CA LEU A 13 24.91 0.59 5.67
C LEU A 13 25.41 1.81 6.47
N ILE A 14 25.42 1.69 7.80
CA ILE A 14 25.91 2.70 8.73
C ILE A 14 26.99 2.08 9.64
N PRO A 15 27.91 2.88 10.23
CA PRO A 15 28.89 2.38 11.20
C PRO A 15 28.22 1.66 12.38
N ASP A 16 28.93 0.73 13.01
CA ASP A 16 28.34 -0.10 14.09
C ASP A 16 27.86 0.72 15.28
N ARG A 17 28.58 1.80 15.61
CA ARG A 17 28.11 2.79 16.61
C ARG A 17 26.71 3.33 16.30
N GLY A 18 26.46 3.69 15.03
CA GLY A 18 25.14 4.17 14.61
C GLY A 18 24.07 3.08 14.66
N LYS A 19 24.44 1.80 14.48
CA LYS A 19 23.51 0.68 14.67
C LYS A 19 23.15 0.48 16.14
N GLU A 20 24.11 0.63 17.05
CA GLU A 20 23.87 0.52 18.50
C GLU A 20 22.98 1.65 19.01
N GLU A 21 23.30 2.89 18.65
CA GLU A 21 22.49 4.07 18.97
C GLU A 21 21.05 3.88 18.46
N LEU A 22 20.87 3.46 17.19
CA LEU A 22 19.55 3.18 16.64
C LEU A 22 18.80 2.08 17.41
N ARG A 23 19.45 0.94 17.70
CA ARG A 23 18.85 -0.18 18.43
C ARG A 23 18.38 0.23 19.82
N SER A 24 19.10 1.15 20.48
CA SER A 24 18.74 1.66 21.80
C SER A 24 17.51 2.58 21.81
N GLY A 25 17.14 3.15 20.65
CA GLY A 25 16.04 4.10 20.51
C GLY A 25 14.86 3.62 19.64
N LEU A 26 14.75 2.32 19.35
CA LEU A 26 13.63 1.80 18.56
C LEU A 26 12.32 1.88 19.35
N PRO A 27 11.20 2.27 18.71
CA PRO A 27 9.89 2.23 19.35
C PRO A 27 9.50 0.79 19.68
N GLU A 28 8.61 0.63 20.66
CA GLU A 28 8.04 -0.67 20.99
C GLU A 28 7.32 -1.28 19.78
N LYS A 29 7.46 -2.60 19.61
CA LYS A 29 6.81 -3.33 18.52
C LYS A 29 5.33 -3.54 18.86
N THR A 30 4.48 -2.68 18.34
CA THR A 30 3.03 -2.73 18.58
C THR A 30 2.26 -3.57 17.56
N ILE A 31 2.83 -3.79 16.37
CA ILE A 31 2.16 -4.50 15.27
C ILE A 31 2.65 -5.96 15.21
N PRO A 32 1.74 -6.95 15.29
CA PRO A 32 2.09 -8.37 15.15
C PRO A 32 2.74 -8.65 13.79
N ARG A 33 3.80 -9.48 13.80
CA ARG A 33 4.45 -9.92 12.55
C ARG A 33 3.78 -11.18 12.04
N VAL A 34 3.67 -11.28 10.72
CA VAL A 34 3.11 -12.45 10.05
C VAL A 34 4.12 -13.60 10.10
N GLU A 35 3.86 -14.60 10.94
CA GLU A 35 4.71 -15.79 11.04
C GLU A 35 4.75 -16.58 9.72
N GLY A 36 5.95 -16.85 9.23
CA GLY A 36 6.17 -17.53 7.94
C GLY A 36 5.95 -16.64 6.70
N GLY A 37 5.55 -15.38 6.89
CA GLY A 37 5.29 -14.42 5.83
C GLY A 37 3.90 -14.54 5.18
N PRO A 38 3.59 -13.67 4.21
CA PRO A 38 2.25 -13.51 3.66
C PRO A 38 1.72 -14.76 2.95
N GLN A 39 2.60 -15.55 2.32
CA GLN A 39 2.18 -16.81 1.70
C GLN A 39 1.64 -17.81 2.73
N GLN A 40 2.27 -17.91 3.90
CA GLN A 40 1.83 -18.82 4.96
C GLN A 40 0.57 -18.31 5.65
N GLU A 41 0.44 -16.99 5.83
CA GLU A 41 -0.80 -16.37 6.29
C GLU A 41 -1.98 -16.71 5.39
N TRP A 42 -1.82 -16.51 4.08
CA TRP A 42 -2.86 -16.81 3.10
C TRP A 42 -3.29 -18.29 3.14
N LEU A 43 -2.33 -19.21 3.21
CA LEU A 43 -2.64 -20.64 3.36
C LEU A 43 -3.36 -20.97 4.68
N ARG A 44 -3.01 -20.32 5.79
CA ARG A 44 -3.72 -20.50 7.07
C ARG A 44 -5.15 -19.96 7.00
N ALA A 45 -5.35 -18.80 6.38
CA ALA A 45 -6.67 -18.20 6.19
C ALA A 45 -7.60 -19.12 5.39
N ILE A 46 -7.12 -19.66 4.25
CA ILE A 46 -7.89 -20.63 3.43
C ILE A 46 -8.27 -21.88 4.22
N LYS A 47 -7.38 -22.34 5.12
CA LYS A 47 -7.62 -23.51 5.96
C LYS A 47 -8.49 -23.22 7.20
N GLY A 48 -8.96 -21.99 7.39
CA GLY A 48 -9.72 -21.58 8.58
C GLY A 48 -8.90 -21.57 9.88
N LYS A 49 -7.56 -21.48 9.78
CA LYS A 49 -6.62 -21.56 10.91
C LYS A 49 -5.96 -20.22 11.27
N GLY A 50 -6.42 -19.13 10.68
CA GLY A 50 -5.84 -17.80 10.87
C GLY A 50 -6.87 -16.71 10.60
N PRO A 51 -6.52 -15.45 10.91
CA PRO A 51 -7.37 -14.30 10.55
C PRO A 51 -7.46 -14.16 9.02
N ALA A 52 -8.31 -13.23 8.56
CA ALA A 52 -8.26 -12.78 7.18
C ALA A 52 -6.83 -12.31 6.83
N PRO A 53 -6.35 -12.58 5.60
CA PRO A 53 -5.02 -12.17 5.19
C PRO A 53 -4.92 -10.65 5.16
N GLY A 54 -3.74 -10.09 5.46
CA GLY A 54 -3.54 -8.64 5.44
C GLY A 54 -3.66 -8.00 4.05
N SER A 55 -3.65 -8.82 3.00
CA SER A 55 -3.83 -8.41 1.60
C SER A 55 -5.23 -8.74 1.07
N ALA A 56 -6.27 -8.52 1.87
CA ALA A 56 -7.67 -8.71 1.44
C ALA A 56 -8.11 -7.61 0.46
N PHE A 57 -9.16 -7.87 -0.33
CA PHE A 57 -9.59 -6.96 -1.42
C PHE A 57 -10.12 -5.62 -0.93
N ASP A 58 -10.79 -5.60 0.23
CA ASP A 58 -11.24 -4.38 0.90
C ASP A 58 -10.09 -3.40 1.16
N TYR A 59 -8.98 -3.90 1.70
CA TYR A 59 -7.77 -3.09 1.89
C TYR A 59 -7.06 -2.78 0.57
N SER A 60 -6.95 -3.78 -0.30
CA SER A 60 -6.14 -3.68 -1.53
C SER A 60 -6.76 -2.73 -2.56
N ALA A 61 -8.09 -2.64 -2.61
CA ALA A 61 -8.81 -1.73 -3.49
C ALA A 61 -8.50 -0.26 -3.14
N ASP A 62 -8.71 0.12 -1.87
CA ASP A 62 -8.45 1.48 -1.38
C ASP A 62 -6.98 1.90 -1.55
N LEU A 63 -6.05 0.97 -1.29
CA LEU A 63 -4.62 1.23 -1.52
C LEU A 63 -4.32 1.47 -3.00
N THR A 64 -4.91 0.65 -3.88
CA THR A 64 -4.72 0.78 -5.34
C THR A 64 -5.27 2.13 -5.82
N GLU A 65 -6.46 2.50 -5.36
CA GLU A 65 -7.07 3.80 -5.65
C GLU A 65 -6.16 4.96 -5.25
N MET A 66 -5.67 4.96 -4.00
CA MET A 66 -4.75 6.00 -3.50
C MET A 66 -3.46 6.09 -4.34
N VAL A 67 -2.88 4.96 -4.71
CA VAL A 67 -1.67 4.92 -5.55
C VAL A 67 -1.95 5.50 -6.95
N LEU A 68 -3.06 5.14 -7.57
CA LEU A 68 -3.44 5.64 -8.90
C LEU A 68 -3.69 7.15 -8.90
N LEU A 69 -4.38 7.67 -7.87
CA LEU A 69 -4.56 9.12 -7.70
C LEU A 69 -3.22 9.84 -7.52
N GLY A 70 -2.29 9.26 -6.77
CA GLY A 70 -0.93 9.79 -6.62
C GLY A 70 -0.15 9.80 -7.95
N GLN A 71 -0.32 8.79 -8.78
CA GLN A 71 0.26 8.77 -10.14
C GLN A 71 -0.35 9.84 -11.04
N MET A 72 -1.67 10.04 -10.97
CA MET A 72 -2.33 11.12 -11.71
C MET A 72 -1.84 12.49 -11.28
N ALA A 73 -1.76 12.75 -9.97
CA ALA A 73 -1.26 14.02 -9.44
C ALA A 73 0.17 14.34 -9.95
N GLN A 74 1.05 13.33 -9.97
CA GLN A 74 2.40 13.47 -10.53
C GLN A 74 2.38 13.71 -12.04
N ARG A 75 1.57 12.94 -12.79
CA ARG A 75 1.49 13.03 -14.25
C ARG A 75 0.99 14.40 -14.74
N PHE A 76 -0.01 14.95 -14.06
CA PHE A 76 -0.59 16.24 -14.40
C PHE A 76 0.05 17.41 -13.65
N ASN A 77 1.01 17.12 -12.76
CA ASN A 77 1.65 18.11 -11.88
C ASN A 77 0.63 19.01 -11.18
N ALA A 78 -0.40 18.39 -10.59
CA ALA A 78 -1.57 19.09 -10.05
C ALA A 78 -1.96 18.56 -8.66
N ARG A 79 -2.48 19.45 -7.83
CA ARG A 79 -3.20 19.06 -6.60
C ARG A 79 -4.57 18.53 -7.00
N LEU A 80 -4.89 17.31 -6.57
CA LEU A 80 -6.20 16.71 -6.78
C LEU A 80 -6.93 16.60 -5.44
N GLU A 81 -8.12 17.17 -5.36
CA GLU A 81 -9.05 16.97 -4.26
C GLU A 81 -10.07 15.93 -4.71
N TYR A 82 -10.12 14.82 -3.98
CA TYR A 82 -10.81 13.62 -4.39
C TYR A 82 -11.93 13.25 -3.42
N ASP A 83 -13.13 13.05 -3.98
CA ASP A 83 -14.29 12.51 -3.30
C ASP A 83 -14.37 11.02 -3.58
N SER A 84 -13.93 10.20 -2.62
CA SER A 84 -13.90 8.73 -2.76
C SER A 84 -15.27 8.08 -2.69
N VAL A 85 -16.29 8.76 -2.17
CA VAL A 85 -17.65 8.22 -2.13
C VAL A 85 -18.28 8.29 -3.52
N ASN A 86 -18.07 9.41 -4.22
CA ASN A 86 -18.62 9.62 -5.56
C ASN A 86 -17.60 9.34 -6.67
N MET A 87 -16.39 8.89 -6.33
CA MET A 87 -15.28 8.62 -7.25
C MET A 87 -15.01 9.79 -8.19
N ARG A 88 -14.70 10.97 -7.64
CA ARG A 88 -14.58 12.20 -8.45
C ARG A 88 -13.52 13.17 -7.96
N ILE A 89 -12.79 13.79 -8.89
CA ILE A 89 -11.90 14.93 -8.62
C ILE A 89 -12.73 16.22 -8.65
N THR A 90 -12.78 16.92 -7.52
CA THR A 90 -13.70 18.05 -7.30
C THR A 90 -13.12 19.40 -7.70
N ASN A 91 -11.79 19.50 -7.84
CA ASN A 91 -11.08 20.76 -8.04
C ASN A 91 -10.42 20.91 -9.43
N ASN A 92 -10.50 19.89 -10.30
CA ASN A 92 -9.87 19.92 -11.62
C ASN A 92 -10.60 19.01 -12.64
N HIS A 93 -11.62 19.56 -13.30
CA HIS A 93 -12.44 18.83 -14.29
C HIS A 93 -11.67 18.35 -15.52
N ASP A 94 -10.59 19.03 -15.90
CA ASP A 94 -9.75 18.60 -17.03
C ASP A 94 -8.98 17.32 -16.72
N VAL A 95 -8.72 17.03 -15.44
CA VAL A 95 -8.09 15.80 -14.98
C VAL A 95 -9.12 14.73 -14.63
N ASP A 96 -10.27 15.12 -14.08
CA ASP A 96 -11.38 14.24 -13.68
C ASP A 96 -11.79 13.25 -14.78
N LYS A 97 -11.81 13.71 -16.03
CA LYS A 97 -12.13 12.88 -17.21
C LYS A 97 -11.20 11.67 -17.42
N TYR A 98 -10.01 11.66 -16.81
CA TYR A 98 -9.06 10.55 -16.90
C TYR A 98 -9.22 9.51 -15.78
N LEU A 99 -10.06 9.79 -14.78
CA LEU A 99 -10.39 8.83 -13.74
C LEU A 99 -11.18 7.64 -14.31
N HIS A 100 -11.96 7.91 -15.35
CA HIS A 100 -12.83 6.94 -15.98
C HIS A 100 -12.30 6.59 -17.38
N GLU A 101 -11.69 5.40 -17.51
CA GLU A 101 -11.29 4.90 -18.81
C GLU A 101 -12.51 4.47 -19.64
N PRO A 102 -12.46 4.64 -20.98
CA PRO A 102 -13.51 4.13 -21.86
C PRO A 102 -13.69 2.62 -21.67
N ALA A 103 -14.82 2.22 -21.08
CA ALA A 103 -15.16 0.81 -20.92
C ALA A 103 -15.82 0.26 -22.19
N ARG A 104 -15.75 -1.07 -22.36
CA ARG A 104 -16.47 -1.75 -23.45
C ARG A 104 -17.97 -1.74 -23.15
N PRO A 105 -18.83 -1.76 -24.20
CA PRO A 105 -20.27 -1.93 -24.02
C PRO A 105 -20.62 -3.13 -23.12
N GLY A 106 -21.37 -2.87 -22.05
CA GLY A 106 -21.76 -3.85 -21.03
C GLY A 106 -20.81 -3.98 -19.84
N TRP A 107 -19.77 -3.14 -19.76
CA TRP A 107 -18.78 -3.10 -18.68
C TRP A 107 -18.59 -1.68 -18.11
N GLU A 108 -19.49 -0.77 -18.43
CA GLU A 108 -19.55 0.56 -17.84
C GLU A 108 -19.90 0.48 -16.35
N TYR A 109 -19.30 1.36 -15.55
CA TYR A 109 -19.48 1.47 -14.09
C TYR A 109 -20.20 2.76 -13.72
#